data_AF-A0A395CY08-F1
#
_entry.id   AF-A0A395CY08-F1
#
_cell.length_a   1.000
_cell.length_b   1.000
_cell.length_c   1.000
_cell.angle_alpha   90.00
_cell.angle_beta   90.00
_cell.angle_gamma   90.00
#
_symmetry.space_group_name_H-M   'P 1'
#
loop_
_entity.id
_entity.type
_entity.pdbx_description
1 polymer ?
#
loop_
_entity_poly.entity_id
_entity_poly.type
_entity_poly.pdbx_seq_one_letter_code
_entity_poly.pdbx_strand_id
1 'polypeptide(L)'
;MTSIVERIRTELSVQPWQVEAAIALLDQGSTVPFVARYRKEATGQLDDAQLRHLEERLRYLRELEERRKAILDSIQSQGKLDDALRKTILEADNKARLEDIYLPFKPKRRTKAQIAIEAGLAPLAESLLAHPER
;
A
#
# COMPACT_ATOMS: atom_id res chain seq x y z
N MET A 1 3.58 -3.68 -16.46
CA MET A 1 3.37 -3.94 -15.02
C MET A 1 2.50 -5.16 -14.91
N THR A 2 3.01 -6.25 -14.34
CA THR A 2 2.28 -7.51 -14.20
C THR A 2 1.13 -7.33 -13.21
N SER A 3 -0.10 -7.65 -13.61
CA SER A 3 -1.28 -7.52 -12.76
C SER A 3 -1.18 -8.41 -11.52
N ILE A 4 -1.96 -8.10 -10.46
CA ILE A 4 -2.05 -8.94 -9.26
C ILE A 4 -2.41 -10.39 -9.62
N VAL A 5 -3.37 -10.55 -10.54
CA VAL A 5 -3.81 -11.85 -11.06
C VAL A 5 -2.64 -12.62 -11.66
N GLU A 6 -1.86 -12.01 -12.55
CA GLU A 6 -0.72 -12.68 -13.19
C GLU A 6 0.39 -13.09 -12.21
N ARG A 7 0.63 -12.27 -11.17
CA ARG A 7 1.59 -12.61 -10.11
C ARG A 7 1.13 -13.85 -9.32
N ILE A 8 -0.10 -13.82 -8.81
CA ILE A 8 -0.66 -14.93 -8.03
C ILE A 8 -0.76 -16.21 -8.88
N ARG A 9 -1.17 -16.07 -10.15
CA ARG A 9 -1.23 -17.18 -11.11
C ARG A 9 0.13 -17.88 -11.24
N THR A 10 1.19 -17.09 -11.37
CA THR A 10 2.56 -17.61 -11.49
C THR A 10 3.00 -18.27 -10.18
N GLU A 11 2.74 -17.64 -9.04
CA GLU A 11 3.08 -18.17 -7.70
C GLU A 11 2.38 -19.51 -7.42
N LEU A 12 1.13 -19.67 -7.85
CA LEU A 12 0.33 -20.88 -7.62
C LEU A 12 0.40 -21.91 -8.76
N SER A 13 1.00 -21.56 -9.90
CA SER A 13 0.99 -22.38 -11.12
C SER A 13 -0.42 -22.80 -11.58
N VAL A 14 -1.37 -21.85 -11.58
CA VAL A 14 -2.78 -22.05 -11.97
C VAL A 14 -3.13 -21.23 -13.21
N GLN A 15 -4.40 -21.23 -13.63
CA GLN A 15 -4.89 -20.37 -14.71
C GLN A 15 -5.37 -19.00 -14.20
N PRO A 16 -5.30 -17.92 -15.01
CA PRO A 16 -5.68 -16.58 -14.55
C PRO A 16 -7.14 -16.53 -14.09
N TRP A 17 -8.03 -17.18 -14.83
CA TRP A 17 -9.47 -17.23 -14.52
C TRP A 17 -9.77 -17.88 -13.17
N GLN A 18 -8.95 -18.83 -12.71
CA GLN A 18 -9.12 -19.47 -11.40
C GLN A 18 -8.84 -18.48 -10.28
N VAL A 19 -7.79 -17.67 -10.45
CA VAL A 19 -7.42 -16.60 -9.52
C VAL A 19 -8.51 -15.53 -9.49
N GLU A 20 -8.99 -15.09 -10.66
CA GLU A 20 -10.07 -14.10 -10.76
C GLU A 20 -11.35 -14.58 -10.09
N ALA A 21 -11.75 -15.83 -10.32
CA ALA A 21 -12.93 -16.42 -9.68
C ALA A 21 -12.78 -16.50 -8.15
N ALA A 22 -11.61 -16.92 -7.66
CA ALA A 22 -11.32 -16.96 -6.23
C ALA A 22 -11.34 -15.55 -5.61
N ILE A 23 -10.71 -14.56 -6.25
CA ILE A 23 -10.73 -13.16 -5.81
C ILE A 23 -12.16 -12.65 -5.72
N ALA A 24 -12.98 -12.87 -6.75
CA ALA A 24 -14.36 -12.42 -6.78
C ALA A 24 -15.20 -12.99 -5.61
N LEU A 25 -14.98 -14.27 -5.27
CA LEU A 25 -15.66 -14.91 -4.13
C LEU A 25 -15.20 -14.33 -2.79
N LEU A 26 -13.88 -14.12 -2.61
CA LEU A 26 -13.32 -13.54 -1.39
C LEU A 26 -13.77 -12.08 -1.20
N ASP A 27 -13.82 -11.30 -2.27
CA ASP A 27 -14.29 -9.90 -2.25
C ASP A 27 -15.78 -9.79 -1.90
N GLN A 28 -16.57 -10.81 -2.24
CA GLN A 28 -17.98 -10.94 -1.82
C GLN A 28 -18.14 -11.39 -0.36
N GLY A 29 -17.03 -11.58 0.37
CA GLY A 29 -17.03 -12.00 1.77
C GLY A 29 -17.08 -13.51 1.99
N SER A 30 -16.90 -14.32 0.94
CA SER A 30 -16.75 -15.77 1.13
C SER A 30 -15.45 -16.07 1.88
N THR A 31 -15.48 -17.02 2.81
CA THR A 31 -14.26 -17.46 3.52
C THR A 31 -13.54 -18.56 2.73
N VAL A 32 -12.23 -18.70 2.94
CA VAL A 32 -11.44 -19.77 2.31
C VAL A 32 -12.05 -21.17 2.54
N PRO A 33 -12.41 -21.59 3.77
CA PRO A 33 -13.04 -22.89 3.98
C PRO A 33 -14.37 -23.07 3.23
N PHE A 34 -15.15 -21.99 3.08
CA PHE A 34 -16.40 -22.02 2.32
C PHE A 34 -16.13 -22.23 0.83
N VAL A 35 -15.19 -21.47 0.26
CA VAL A 35 -14.82 -21.60 -1.16
C VAL A 35 -14.25 -22.98 -1.45
N ALA A 36 -13.31 -23.43 -0.61
CA ALA A 36 -12.65 -24.74 -0.72
C ALA A 36 -13.64 -25.91 -0.63
N ARG A 37 -14.78 -25.76 0.06
CA ARG A 37 -15.75 -26.84 0.23
C ARG A 37 -16.93 -26.77 -0.74
N TYR A 38 -17.46 -25.57 -0.99
CA TYR A 38 -18.75 -25.36 -1.67
C TYR A 38 -18.65 -24.62 -3.00
N ARG A 39 -17.47 -24.10 -3.38
CA ARG A 39 -17.25 -23.36 -4.64
C ARG A 39 -16.09 -23.91 -5.45
N LYS A 40 -15.74 -25.18 -5.25
CA LYS A 40 -14.63 -25.85 -5.95
C LYS A 40 -14.73 -25.73 -7.47
N GLU A 41 -15.90 -25.95 -8.04
CA GLU A 41 -16.07 -25.87 -9.50
C GLU A 41 -15.84 -24.47 -10.04
N ALA A 42 -16.30 -23.44 -9.31
CA ALA A 42 -16.14 -22.05 -9.70
C ALA A 42 -14.66 -21.61 -9.75
N THR A 43 -13.80 -22.20 -8.92
CA THR A 43 -12.36 -21.89 -8.88
C THR A 43 -11.50 -22.89 -9.67
N GLY A 44 -12.09 -23.87 -10.36
CA GLY A 44 -11.33 -24.92 -11.04
C GLY A 44 -10.60 -25.87 -10.08
N GLN A 45 -11.25 -26.20 -8.96
CA GLN A 45 -10.79 -27.14 -7.93
C GLN A 45 -9.55 -26.67 -7.15
N LEU A 46 -9.41 -25.35 -6.90
CA LEU A 46 -8.40 -24.87 -5.97
C LEU A 46 -8.62 -25.47 -4.57
N ASP A 47 -7.56 -26.00 -3.98
CA ASP A 47 -7.60 -26.57 -2.63
C ASP A 47 -7.45 -25.50 -1.53
N ASP A 48 -7.62 -25.92 -0.26
CA ASP A 48 -7.55 -25.02 0.90
C ASP A 48 -6.17 -24.34 1.02
N ALA A 49 -5.07 -25.05 0.70
CA ALA A 49 -3.73 -24.49 0.79
C ALA A 49 -3.50 -23.43 -0.29
N GLN A 50 -3.92 -23.69 -1.52
CA GLN A 50 -3.87 -22.75 -2.63
C GLN A 50 -4.72 -21.50 -2.35
N LEU A 51 -5.92 -21.68 -1.80
CA LEU A 51 -6.82 -20.56 -1.48
C LEU A 51 -6.29 -19.69 -0.33
N ARG A 52 -5.68 -20.28 0.71
CA ARG A 52 -5.01 -19.51 1.78
C ARG A 52 -3.83 -18.72 1.24
N HIS A 53 -2.99 -19.35 0.43
CA HIS A 53 -1.86 -18.68 -0.21
C HIS A 53 -2.35 -17.52 -1.10
N LEU A 54 -3.39 -17.75 -1.90
CA LEU A 54 -4.03 -16.72 -2.72
C LEU A 54 -4.51 -15.54 -1.85
N GLU A 55 -5.24 -15.80 -0.77
CA GLU A 55 -5.77 -14.76 0.13
C GLU A 55 -4.66 -13.90 0.75
N GLU A 56 -3.59 -14.54 1.25
CA GLU A 56 -2.44 -13.84 1.83
C GLU A 56 -1.71 -12.99 0.79
N ARG A 57 -1.47 -13.56 -0.40
CA ARG A 57 -0.80 -12.86 -1.50
C ARG A 57 -1.63 -11.72 -2.07
N LEU A 58 -2.94 -11.93 -2.23
CA LEU A 58 -3.88 -10.88 -2.65
C LEU A 58 -3.83 -9.69 -1.70
N ARG A 59 -3.90 -9.93 -0.39
CA ARG A 59 -3.80 -8.89 0.63
C ARG A 59 -2.47 -8.13 0.52
N TYR A 60 -1.35 -8.85 0.48
CA TYR A 60 -0.02 -8.22 0.37
C TYR A 60 0.11 -7.36 -0.90
N LEU A 61 -0.32 -7.87 -2.05
CA LEU A 61 -0.20 -7.18 -3.34
C LEU A 61 -1.13 -5.97 -3.42
N ARG A 62 -2.35 -6.04 -2.86
CA ARG A 62 -3.23 -4.86 -2.74
C ARG A 62 -2.61 -3.78 -1.87
N GLU A 63 -2.06 -4.14 -0.71
CA GLU A 63 -1.36 -3.18 0.16
C GLU A 63 -0.12 -2.56 -0.53
N LEU A 64 0.58 -3.34 -1.36
CA LEU A 64 1.71 -2.85 -2.16
C LEU A 64 1.24 -1.81 -3.20
N GLU A 65 0.18 -2.09 -3.95
CA GLU A 65 -0.37 -1.18 -4.96
C GLU A 65 -0.99 0.07 -4.34
N GLU A 66 -1.72 -0.05 -3.22
CA GLU A 66 -2.21 1.09 -2.45
C GLU A 66 -1.07 1.98 -2.00
N ARG A 67 0.00 1.38 -1.46
CA ARG A 67 1.17 2.14 -0.99
C ARG A 67 1.89 2.83 -2.14
N ARG A 68 2.04 2.14 -3.28
CA ARG A 68 2.63 2.68 -4.52
C ARG A 68 1.85 3.89 -5.00
N LYS A 69 0.52 3.82 -5.05
CA LYS A 69 -0.34 4.94 -5.42
C LYS A 69 -0.15 6.12 -4.48
N ALA A 70 -0.17 5.89 -3.16
CA ALA A 70 0.03 6.94 -2.17
C ALA A 70 1.40 7.63 -2.30
N ILE A 71 2.45 6.87 -2.65
CA ILE A 71 3.79 7.42 -2.91
C ILE A 71 3.80 8.28 -4.18
N LEU A 72 3.21 7.79 -5.28
CA LEU A 72 3.09 8.54 -6.52
C LEU A 72 2.34 9.87 -6.29
N ASP A 73 1.19 9.82 -5.63
CA ASP A 73 0.37 10.99 -5.33
C ASP A 73 1.14 11.99 -4.45
N SER A 74 1.85 11.50 -3.42
CA SER A 74 2.69 12.34 -2.54
C SER A 74 3.80 13.04 -3.30
N ILE A 75 4.53 12.35 -4.18
CA ILE A 75 5.63 12.93 -4.96
C ILE A 75 5.09 13.88 -6.03
N GLN A 76 3.99 13.52 -6.68
CA GLN A 76 3.32 14.36 -7.67
C GLN A 76 2.83 15.67 -7.04
N SER A 77 2.25 15.62 -5.84
CA SER A 77 1.80 16.82 -5.12
C SER A 77 2.94 17.78 -4.77
N GLN A 78 4.18 17.29 -4.71
CA GLN A 78 5.38 18.11 -4.51
C GLN A 78 5.96 18.66 -5.83
N GLY A 79 5.39 18.30 -6.98
CA GLY A 79 5.91 18.67 -8.31
C GLY A 79 7.25 17.99 -8.65
N LYS A 80 7.59 16.88 -7.98
CA LYS A 80 8.89 16.19 -8.12
C LYS A 80 8.81 14.88 -8.89
N LEU A 81 7.64 14.51 -9.41
CA LEU A 81 7.45 13.25 -10.13
C LEU A 81 7.82 13.45 -11.60
N ASP A 82 8.97 12.91 -12.00
CA ASP A 82 9.35 12.76 -13.41
C ASP A 82 9.05 11.34 -13.93
N ASP A 83 9.18 11.15 -15.25
CA ASP A 83 8.87 9.87 -15.90
C ASP A 83 9.81 8.74 -15.48
N ALA A 84 11.08 9.04 -15.19
CA ALA A 84 12.07 8.05 -14.77
C ALA A 84 11.79 7.52 -13.36
N LEU A 85 11.46 8.43 -12.44
CA LEU A 85 11.04 8.13 -11.07
C LEU A 85 9.71 7.40 -11.07
N ARG A 86 8.74 7.85 -11.87
CA ARG A 86 7.46 7.15 -12.05
C ARG A 86 7.68 5.71 -12.48
N LYS A 87 8.51 5.48 -13.51
CA LYS A 87 8.85 4.13 -13.97
C LYS A 87 9.49 3.30 -12.85
N THR A 88 10.45 3.86 -12.12
CA THR A 88 11.14 3.19 -11.02
C THR A 88 10.18 2.78 -9.89
N ILE A 89 9.19 3.62 -9.57
CA ILE A 89 8.14 3.31 -8.59
C ILE A 89 7.21 2.21 -9.09
N LEU A 90 6.85 2.22 -10.38
CA LEU A 90 6.01 1.18 -11.00
C LEU A 90 6.74 -0.17 -11.15
N GLU A 91 8.07 -0.17 -11.17
CA GLU A 91 8.89 -1.38 -11.25
C GLU A 91 9.24 -1.96 -9.88
N ALA A 92 9.05 -1.22 -8.78
CA ALA A 92 9.28 -1.73 -7.44
C ALA A 92 8.46 -3.00 -7.19
N ASP A 93 9.11 -4.06 -6.71
CA ASP A 93 8.53 -5.39 -6.57
C ASP A 93 8.03 -5.68 -5.15
N ASN A 94 8.52 -4.93 -4.17
CA ASN A 94 8.22 -5.10 -2.76
C ASN A 94 8.08 -3.77 -2.00
N LYS A 95 7.52 -3.84 -0.78
CA LYS A 95 7.24 -2.65 0.05
C LYS A 95 8.50 -1.92 0.50
N ALA A 96 9.58 -2.64 0.81
CA ALA A 96 10.83 -2.01 1.24
C ALA A 96 11.42 -1.15 0.13
N ARG A 97 11.45 -1.68 -1.10
CA ARG A 97 11.92 -0.95 -2.28
C ARG A 97 11.11 0.33 -2.53
N LEU A 98 9.78 0.28 -2.36
CA LEU A 98 8.94 1.47 -2.43
C LEU A 98 9.32 2.52 -1.38
N GLU A 99 9.55 2.11 -0.13
CA GLU A 99 9.95 3.04 0.94
C GLU A 99 11.33 3.66 0.68
N ASP A 100 12.29 2.87 0.18
CA ASP A 100 13.63 3.38 -0.14
C ASP A 100 13.56 4.46 -1.23
N ILE A 101 12.75 4.24 -2.28
CA ILE A 101 12.52 5.23 -3.33
C ILE A 101 11.80 6.47 -2.77
N TYR A 102 10.86 6.28 -1.86
CA TYR A 102 10.07 7.37 -1.28
C TYR A 102 10.83 8.19 -0.24
N LEU A 103 11.87 7.64 0.38
CA LEU A 103 12.58 8.23 1.52
C LEU A 103 13.01 9.70 1.29
N PRO A 104 13.57 10.10 0.13
CA PRO A 104 13.97 11.49 -0.13
C PRO A 104 12.79 12.47 -0.26
N PHE A 105 11.60 11.96 -0.54
CA PHE A 105 10.38 12.73 -0.79
C PHE A 105 9.44 12.73 0.40
N LYS A 106 9.70 11.89 1.42
CA LYS A 106 8.85 11.78 2.60
C LYS A 106 8.77 13.14 3.28
N PRO A 107 7.56 13.77 3.37
CA PRO A 107 7.41 15.05 4.02
C PRO A 107 7.91 14.97 5.45
N LYS A 108 8.74 15.93 5.85
CA LYS A 108 9.11 16.06 7.26
C LYS A 108 7.85 16.39 8.04
N ARG A 109 7.61 15.67 9.14
CA ARG A 109 6.47 15.95 10.02
C ARG A 109 6.55 17.41 10.44
N ARG A 110 5.52 18.19 10.11
CA ARG A 110 5.30 19.49 10.78
C ARG A 110 5.12 19.22 12.26
N THR A 111 6.04 19.74 13.06
CA THR A 111 5.94 19.61 14.51
C THR A 111 4.86 20.56 15.03
N LYS A 112 4.27 20.25 16.19
CA LYS A 112 3.38 21.20 16.87
C LYS A 112 4.06 22.55 17.09
N ALA A 113 5.38 22.55 17.33
CA ALA A 113 6.19 23.76 17.42
C ALA A 113 6.22 24.55 16.11
N GLN A 114 6.44 23.91 14.96
CA GLN A 114 6.39 24.60 13.66
C GLN A 114 5.02 25.21 13.38
N ILE A 115 3.94 24.48 13.68
CA ILE A 115 2.58 24.99 13.55
C ILE A 115 2.35 26.21 14.46
N ALA A 116 2.84 26.15 15.71
CA ALA A 116 2.72 27.26 16.66
C ALA A 116 3.54 28.49 16.23
N ILE A 117 4.75 28.29 15.70
CA ILE A 117 5.59 29.37 15.18
C ILE A 117 4.93 30.04 13.98
N GLU A 118 4.41 29.26 13.03
CA GLU A 118 3.69 29.77 11.85
C GLU A 118 2.39 30.51 12.23
N ALA A 119 1.75 30.11 13.34
CA ALA A 119 0.60 30.81 13.92
C ALA A 119 0.99 32.07 14.72
N GLY A 120 2.28 32.46 14.74
CA GLY A 120 2.76 33.66 15.42
C GLY A 120 2.92 33.50 16.94
N LEU A 121 2.95 32.28 17.48
CA LEU A 121 3.07 32.02 18.92
C LEU A 121 4.52 32.08 19.44
N ALA A 122 5.50 32.26 18.56
CA ALA A 122 6.92 32.31 18.94
C ALA A 122 7.24 33.45 19.93
N PRO A 123 6.81 34.70 19.72
CA PRO A 123 7.13 35.80 20.64
C PRO A 123 6.50 35.62 22.03
N LEU A 124 5.31 35.02 22.11
CA LEU A 124 4.66 34.71 23.39
C LEU A 124 5.46 33.67 24.17
N ALA A 125 5.89 32.60 23.50
CA ALA A 125 6.69 31.55 24.13
C ALA A 125 8.03 32.10 24.65
N GLU A 126 8.70 32.95 23.87
CA GLU A 126 9.93 33.64 24.28
C GLU A 126 9.70 34.55 25.49
N SER A 127 8.60 35.30 25.52
CA SER A 127 8.26 36.18 26.65
C SER A 127 8.01 35.41 27.93
N LEU A 128 7.31 34.27 27.88
CA LEU A 128 7.05 33.43 29.06
C LEU A 128 8.34 32.78 29.57
N LEU A 129 9.21 32.36 28.65
CA LEU A 129 10.50 31.77 29.00
C LEU A 129 11.45 32.79 29.66
N ALA A 130 11.43 34.04 29.16
CA ALA A 130 12.24 35.13 29.70
C ALA A 130 11.73 35.67 31.04
N HIS A 131 10.43 35.47 31.34
CA HIS A 131 9.77 35.97 32.54
C HIS A 131 8.94 34.87 33.25
N PRO A 132 9.58 33.81 33.77
CA PRO A 132 8.89 32.67 34.40
C PRO A 132 8.17 33.03 35.71
N GLU A 133 8.46 34.19 36.29
CA GLU A 133 7.84 34.72 37.51
C GLU A 133 6.48 35.41 37.32
N ARG A 134 5.97 35.50 36.08
CA ARG A 134 4.65 36.08 35.78
C ARG A 134 3.56 35.04 35.57
#